data_AF-A0A7Z9M7R1-F1
#
_entry.id   AF-A0A7Z9M7R1-F1
#
_cell.length_a   1.000
_cell.length_b   1.000
_cell.length_c   1.000
_cell.angle_alpha   90.00
_cell.angle_beta   90.00
_cell.angle_gamma   90.00
#
_symmetry.space_group_name_H-M   'P 1'
#
loop_
_entity.id
_entity.type
_entity.pdbx_description
1 polymer ?
#
loop_
_entity_poly.entity_id
_entity_poly.type
_entity_poly.pdbx_seq_one_letter_code
_entity_poly.pdbx_strand_id
1 'polypeptide(L)'
;MATKVAVEKTKAQNVSLDGPLLDALNAEVKKMMARGRERGYVTYDELNTALPPDQVSSEQIEDTMAMLSEVGINVVENEETEDTDTETGEKEQENISGNIDENDVGRSDDPVRMYLREMGSVELLSREGEIAIAKRIEAGREMMIGGIVDSPMTIRALLQWRDALDEGLMLLRDIIDLDATYS
;
A
#
# COMPACT_ATOMS: atom_id res chain seq x y z
N MET A 1 -0.65 61.17 -31.26
CA MET A 1 -0.51 61.70 -29.89
C MET A 1 -1.48 60.90 -29.02
N ALA A 2 -1.15 59.70 -28.53
CA ALA A 2 -0.24 59.34 -27.44
C ALA A 2 -0.71 59.85 -26.07
N THR A 3 -1.54 59.07 -25.35
CA THR A 3 -1.86 59.30 -23.94
C THR A 3 -1.93 57.98 -23.16
N LYS A 4 -0.80 57.70 -22.50
CA LYS A 4 -0.58 57.09 -21.17
C LYS A 4 -1.29 55.80 -20.73
N VAL A 5 -0.43 54.78 -20.62
CA VAL A 5 -0.42 53.68 -19.64
C VAL A 5 -0.47 54.21 -18.20
N ALA A 6 -1.32 53.62 -17.35
CA ALA A 6 -1.05 53.38 -15.93
C ALA A 6 -2.11 52.41 -15.35
N VAL A 7 -1.64 51.24 -14.89
CA VAL A 7 -2.39 50.24 -14.12
C VAL A 7 -2.36 50.66 -12.65
N GLU A 8 -3.52 50.86 -12.01
CA GLU A 8 -3.61 51.18 -10.59
C GLU A 8 -3.83 49.92 -9.71
N LYS A 9 -2.75 49.63 -8.99
CA LYS A 9 -2.56 48.93 -7.70
C LYS A 9 -3.80 48.53 -6.86
N THR A 10 -3.81 47.23 -6.56
CA THR A 10 -3.84 46.59 -5.23
C THR A 10 -4.29 47.44 -4.04
N LYS A 11 -5.36 47.02 -3.37
CA LYS A 11 -5.70 47.46 -2.01
C LYS A 11 -5.83 46.23 -1.10
N ALA A 12 -4.70 45.81 -0.54
CA ALA A 12 -4.67 44.98 0.65
C ALA A 12 -5.21 45.81 1.82
N GLN A 13 -6.35 45.41 2.40
CA GLN A 13 -6.79 45.93 3.68
C GLN A 13 -6.02 45.22 4.78
N ASN A 14 -4.93 45.85 5.23
CA ASN A 14 -4.38 45.60 6.56
C ASN A 14 -5.42 46.03 7.59
N VAL A 15 -6.08 45.06 8.21
CA VAL A 15 -6.74 45.28 9.50
C VAL A 15 -5.76 44.84 10.57
N SER A 16 -5.14 45.83 11.19
CA SER A 16 -4.39 45.68 12.43
C SER A 16 -5.34 45.24 13.54
N LEU A 17 -5.21 43.99 14.01
CA LEU A 17 -5.84 43.50 15.23
C LEU A 17 -4.75 42.91 16.14
N ASP A 18 -4.27 43.81 17.02
CA ASP A 18 -3.90 43.62 18.43
C ASP A 18 -2.99 42.43 18.85
N GLY A 19 -1.77 42.80 19.26
CA GLY A 19 -0.74 41.95 19.86
C GLY A 19 -1.02 41.23 21.20
N PRO A 20 -2.09 41.48 22.00
CA PRO A 20 -2.41 40.64 23.16
C PRO A 20 -3.07 39.30 22.79
N LEU A 21 -3.72 39.21 21.61
CA LEU A 21 -4.46 38.01 21.19
C LEU A 21 -3.52 36.91 20.68
N LEU A 22 -2.43 37.30 20.01
CA LEU A 22 -1.39 36.37 19.54
C LEU A 22 -0.65 35.70 20.70
N ASP A 23 -0.40 36.41 21.80
CA ASP A 23 0.26 35.84 22.98
C ASP A 23 -0.62 34.83 23.72
N ALA A 24 -1.94 35.06 23.77
CA ALA A 24 -2.89 34.11 24.33
C ALA A 24 -3.02 32.85 23.46
N LEU A 25 -3.08 33.02 22.13
CA LEU A 25 -3.11 31.92 21.16
C LEU A 25 -1.84 31.08 21.23
N ASN A 26 -0.68 31.72 21.29
CA ASN A 26 0.61 31.04 21.46
C ASN A 26 0.69 30.26 22.79
N ALA A 27 0.08 30.77 23.86
CA ALA A 27 0.03 30.07 25.14
C ALA A 27 -0.88 28.82 25.08
N GLU A 28 -1.99 28.89 24.35
CA GLU A 28 -2.91 27.78 24.16
C GLU A 28 -2.32 26.68 23.27
N VAL A 29 -1.67 27.06 22.16
CA VAL A 29 -0.91 26.15 21.29
C VAL A 29 0.24 25.48 22.06
N LYS A 30 0.96 26.22 22.91
CA LYS A 30 2.02 25.64 23.75
C LYS A 30 1.48 24.66 24.79
N LYS A 31 0.30 24.92 25.35
CA LYS A 31 -0.38 24.01 26.28
C LYS A 31 -0.90 22.76 25.57
N MET A 32 -1.37 22.89 24.33
CA MET A 32 -1.75 21.76 23.48
C MET A 32 -0.52 20.92 23.13
N MET A 33 0.58 21.51 22.67
CA MET A 33 1.83 20.78 22.39
C MET A 33 2.40 20.06 23.61
N ALA A 34 2.30 20.63 24.81
CA ALA A 34 2.73 19.96 26.03
C ALA A 34 1.90 18.71 26.34
N ARG A 35 0.57 18.78 26.15
CA ARG A 35 -0.34 17.63 26.32
C ARG A 35 -0.15 16.59 25.22
N GLY A 36 0.00 17.02 23.97
CA GLY A 36 0.26 16.16 22.82
C GLY A 36 1.60 15.45 22.91
N ARG A 37 2.63 16.09 23.49
CA ARG A 37 3.93 15.45 23.74
C ARG A 37 3.88 14.39 24.83
N GLU A 38 3.03 14.55 25.84
CA GLU A 38 2.84 13.55 26.90
C GLU A 38 2.05 12.33 26.40
N ARG A 39 1.10 12.55 25.48
CA ARG A 39 0.21 11.50 24.94
C ARG A 39 0.69 10.88 23.62
N GLY A 40 1.56 11.54 22.87
CA GLY A 40 2.00 11.12 21.54
C GLY A 40 1.02 11.47 20.40
N TYR A 41 -0.20 11.94 20.71
CA TYR A 41 -1.21 12.32 19.72
C TYR A 41 -2.03 13.54 20.18
N VAL A 42 -2.64 14.25 19.22
CA VAL A 42 -3.55 15.39 19.42
C VAL A 42 -4.81 15.14 18.59
N THR A 43 -5.98 15.43 19.14
CA THR A 43 -7.23 15.24 18.39
C THR A 43 -7.57 16.46 17.52
N TYR A 44 -8.35 16.25 16.46
CA TYR A 44 -8.81 17.33 15.60
C TYR A 44 -9.64 18.37 16.38
N ASP A 45 -10.40 17.94 17.39
CA ASP A 45 -11.15 18.82 18.29
C ASP A 45 -10.24 19.67 19.18
N GLU A 46 -9.15 19.10 19.70
CA GLU A 46 -8.15 19.85 20.48
C GLU A 46 -7.40 20.87 19.61
N LEU A 47 -7.11 20.52 18.35
CA LEU A 47 -6.50 21.42 17.38
C LEU A 47 -7.45 22.57 17.02
N ASN A 48 -8.72 22.28 16.73
CA ASN A 48 -9.73 23.30 16.42
C ASN A 48 -10.07 24.20 17.61
N THR A 49 -9.94 23.69 18.84
CA THR A 49 -10.10 24.49 20.06
C THR A 49 -8.93 25.45 20.23
N ALA A 50 -7.69 24.98 20.00
CA ALA A 50 -6.49 25.79 20.13
C ALA A 50 -6.27 26.76 18.96
N LEU A 51 -6.77 26.42 17.78
CA LEU A 51 -6.66 27.20 16.54
C LEU A 51 -8.04 27.26 15.85
N PRO A 52 -8.93 28.16 16.30
CA PRO A 52 -10.23 28.32 15.65
C PRO A 52 -10.04 28.81 14.20
N PRO A 53 -10.63 28.16 13.19
CA PRO A 53 -10.46 28.53 11.77
C PRO A 53 -11.02 29.92 11.45
N ASP A 54 -11.85 30.48 12.33
CA ASP A 54 -12.39 31.84 12.22
C ASP A 54 -11.40 32.93 12.67
N GLN A 55 -10.36 32.58 13.42
CA GLN A 55 -9.41 33.52 14.03
C GLN A 55 -7.98 33.39 13.48
N VAL A 56 -7.68 32.28 12.80
CA VAL A 56 -6.33 31.89 12.37
C VAL A 56 -6.31 31.68 10.85
N SER A 57 -5.23 32.10 10.18
CA SER A 57 -5.10 31.85 8.74
C SER A 57 -4.79 30.38 8.45
N SER A 58 -5.18 29.88 7.28
CA SER A 58 -4.85 28.51 6.84
C SER A 58 -3.34 28.24 6.81
N GLU A 59 -2.53 29.26 6.52
CA GLU A 59 -1.06 29.19 6.54
C GLU A 59 -0.52 28.94 7.95
N GLN A 60 -1.10 29.58 8.97
CA GLN A 60 -0.71 29.36 10.37
C GLN A 60 -1.13 27.97 10.87
N ILE A 61 -2.26 27.44 10.41
CA ILE A 61 -2.69 26.07 10.72
C ILE A 61 -1.72 25.07 10.11
N GLU A 62 -1.33 25.25 8.85
CA GLU A 62 -0.35 24.42 8.16
C GLU A 62 1.03 24.46 8.84
N ASP A 63 1.50 25.64 9.24
CA ASP A 63 2.76 25.82 9.99
C ASP A 63 2.73 25.05 11.32
N THR A 64 1.62 25.11 12.07
CA THR A 64 1.49 24.36 13.33
C THR A 64 1.39 22.86 13.12
N MET A 65 0.76 22.40 12.04
CA MET A 65 0.68 20.99 11.68
C MET A 65 2.07 20.44 11.27
N ALA A 66 2.87 21.24 10.58
CA ALA A 66 4.27 20.93 10.28
C ALA A 66 5.11 20.86 11.57
N MET A 67 4.93 21.79 12.50
CA MET A 67 5.63 21.76 13.80
C MET A 67 5.23 20.55 14.66
N LEU A 68 3.96 20.14 14.65
CA LEU A 68 3.50 18.93 15.36
C LEU A 68 4.15 17.67 14.77
N SER A 69 4.25 17.59 13.45
CA SER A 69 4.93 16.49 12.74
C SER A 69 6.45 16.46 13.03
N GLU A 70 7.12 17.62 13.07
CA GLU A 70 8.55 17.71 13.42
C GLU A 70 8.83 17.25 14.86
N VAL A 71 7.89 17.51 15.78
CA VAL A 71 7.97 17.08 17.19
C VAL A 71 7.51 15.61 17.37
N GLY A 72 6.96 14.97 16.33
CA GLY A 72 6.55 13.56 16.34
C GLY A 72 5.18 13.32 16.99
N ILE A 73 4.26 14.28 16.92
CA ILE A 73 2.90 14.18 17.46
C ILE A 73 1.93 13.95 16.31
N ASN A 74 1.15 12.86 16.36
CA ASN A 74 0.19 12.53 15.30
C ASN A 74 -1.18 13.17 15.55
N VAL A 75 -1.87 13.63 14.50
CA VAL A 75 -3.21 14.24 14.63
C VAL A 75 -4.27 13.19 14.27
N VAL A 76 -5.17 12.88 15.21
CA VAL A 76 -6.19 11.82 15.07
C VAL A 76 -7.60 12.42 15.10
N GLU A 77 -8.53 11.88 14.31
CA GLU A 77 -9.91 12.38 14.24
C GLU A 77 -10.80 11.97 15.43
N ASN A 78 -10.48 10.89 16.16
CA ASN A 78 -11.23 10.44 17.35
C ASN A 78 -10.33 9.74 18.38
N GLU A 79 -10.70 9.80 19.67
CA GLU A 79 -10.01 9.11 20.79
C GLU A 79 -10.10 7.56 20.76
N GLU A 80 -10.47 6.96 19.62
CA GLU A 80 -10.42 5.51 19.46
C GLU A 80 -8.97 5.07 19.28
N THR A 81 -8.35 4.82 20.43
CA THR A 81 -7.10 4.09 20.69
C THR A 81 -6.55 3.29 19.50
N GLU A 82 -5.40 3.73 19.00
CA GLU A 82 -4.30 2.81 18.68
C GLU A 82 -3.08 3.26 19.48
N ASP A 83 -2.76 2.49 20.52
CA ASP A 83 -1.43 2.43 21.11
C ASP A 83 -0.44 2.08 19.98
N THR A 84 0.17 3.09 19.37
CA THR A 84 1.29 2.88 18.45
C THR A 84 2.58 2.96 19.24
N ASP A 85 2.97 1.79 19.74
CA ASP A 85 4.31 1.46 20.19
C ASP A 85 5.37 2.04 19.23
N THR A 86 6.24 2.89 19.77
CA THR A 86 7.52 3.20 19.15
C THR A 86 8.54 2.18 19.63
N GLU A 87 8.70 1.07 18.92
CA GLU A 87 9.95 0.31 18.94
C GLU A 87 10.46 0.04 17.52
N THR A 88 11.64 0.61 17.27
CA THR A 88 12.55 0.36 16.16
C THR A 88 12.87 -1.14 15.98
N GLY A 89 12.73 -1.66 14.76
CA GLY A 89 13.35 -2.93 14.37
C GLY A 89 12.76 -3.59 13.12
N GLU A 90 13.42 -3.36 11.98
CA GLU A 90 13.47 -4.21 10.77
C GLU A 90 12.47 -5.38 10.68
N LYS A 91 11.33 -5.17 10.01
CA LYS A 91 10.69 -6.20 9.17
C LYS A 91 10.00 -5.54 7.98
N GLU A 92 10.67 -5.56 6.84
CA GLU A 92 9.99 -5.58 5.54
C GLU A 92 9.06 -6.81 5.52
N GLN A 93 7.77 -6.57 5.69
CA GLN A 93 6.75 -7.46 5.15
C GLN A 93 5.49 -6.64 4.89
N GLU A 94 5.27 -6.42 3.60
CA GLU A 94 4.10 -5.85 2.95
C GLU A 94 2.79 -6.22 3.67
N ASN A 95 2.22 -5.26 4.39
CA ASN A 95 0.79 -5.22 4.63
C ASN A 95 0.17 -4.34 3.53
N ILE A 96 0.04 -4.89 2.33
CA ILE A 96 -0.91 -4.36 1.34
C ILE A 96 -2.27 -4.92 1.75
N SER A 97 -2.77 -4.42 2.89
CA SER A 97 -4.16 -4.63 3.28
C SER A 97 -4.99 -3.69 2.41
N GLY A 98 -5.67 -4.27 1.43
CA GLY A 98 -6.53 -3.55 0.51
C GLY A 98 -7.54 -2.70 1.27
N ASN A 99 -7.66 -1.45 0.81
CA ASN A 99 -8.64 -0.47 1.23
C ASN A 99 -10.06 -0.95 0.82
N ILE A 100 -10.61 -1.92 1.54
CA ILE A 100 -12.00 -2.31 1.46
C ILE A 100 -12.61 -1.97 2.82
N ASP A 101 -13.43 -0.91 2.81
CA ASP A 101 -14.30 -0.50 3.91
C ASP A 101 -14.84 -1.72 4.66
N GLU A 102 -14.31 -1.94 5.87
CA GLU A 102 -14.77 -3.01 6.77
C GLU A 102 -16.20 -2.76 7.26
N ASN A 103 -16.80 -1.63 6.88
CA ASN A 103 -18.14 -1.19 7.25
C ASN A 103 -19.29 -1.87 6.48
N ASP A 104 -19.02 -2.73 5.47
CA ASP A 104 -20.04 -3.59 4.84
C ASP A 104 -20.01 -5.02 5.41
N VAL A 105 -20.08 -5.15 6.75
CA VAL A 105 -20.36 -6.42 7.46
C VAL A 105 -21.83 -6.81 7.28
N GLY A 106 -22.31 -6.75 6.03
CA GLY A 106 -23.54 -7.37 5.59
C GLY A 106 -23.24 -8.82 5.25
N ARG A 107 -23.56 -9.72 6.18
CA ARG A 107 -23.55 -11.19 6.09
C ARG A 107 -24.30 -11.66 4.84
N SER A 108 -23.64 -11.64 3.68
CA SER A 108 -24.20 -12.08 2.40
C SER A 108 -23.81 -13.55 2.19
N ASP A 109 -24.74 -14.47 2.43
CA ASP A 109 -24.62 -15.90 2.08
C ASP A 109 -24.72 -16.16 0.56
N ASP A 110 -24.52 -15.13 -0.27
CA ASP A 110 -24.56 -15.27 -1.73
C ASP A 110 -23.19 -15.76 -2.24
N PRO A 111 -23.09 -17.01 -2.75
CA PRO A 111 -21.83 -17.57 -3.23
C PRO A 111 -21.24 -16.77 -4.39
N VAL A 112 -22.08 -16.08 -5.19
CA VAL A 112 -21.60 -15.26 -6.30
C VAL A 112 -20.95 -13.99 -5.76
N ARG A 113 -21.59 -13.31 -4.80
CA ARG A 113 -21.03 -12.12 -4.15
C ARG A 113 -19.75 -12.45 -3.37
N MET A 114 -19.70 -13.62 -2.75
CA MET A 114 -18.48 -14.14 -2.11
C MET A 114 -17.34 -14.30 -3.12
N TYR A 115 -17.60 -14.98 -4.25
CA TYR A 115 -16.61 -15.19 -5.29
C TYR A 115 -16.12 -13.88 -5.91
N LEU A 116 -17.02 -12.94 -6.23
CA LEU A 116 -16.63 -11.65 -6.81
C LEU A 116 -15.81 -10.79 -5.84
N ARG A 117 -16.11 -10.84 -4.54
CA ARG A 117 -15.31 -10.19 -3.51
C ARG A 117 -13.92 -10.80 -3.43
N GLU A 118 -13.82 -12.13 -3.45
CA GLU A 118 -12.55 -12.84 -3.38
C GLU A 118 -11.72 -12.66 -4.65
N MET A 119 -12.33 -12.72 -5.84
CA MET A 119 -11.66 -12.36 -7.09
C MET A 119 -11.19 -10.91 -7.11
N GLY A 120 -12.02 -9.98 -6.62
CA GLY A 120 -11.71 -8.55 -6.60
C GLY A 120 -10.64 -8.15 -5.58
N SER A 121 -10.31 -9.04 -4.64
CA SER A 121 -9.22 -8.84 -3.69
C SER A 121 -7.83 -9.09 -4.30
N VAL A 122 -7.76 -9.78 -5.45
CA VAL A 122 -6.50 -10.09 -6.12
C VAL A 122 -6.18 -9.00 -7.13
N GLU A 123 -5.02 -8.36 -6.99
CA GLU A 123 -4.56 -7.35 -7.92
C GLU A 123 -4.28 -7.92 -9.32
N LEU A 124 -4.53 -7.11 -10.35
CA LEU A 124 -4.21 -7.50 -11.72
C LEU A 124 -2.69 -7.56 -11.92
N LEU A 125 -2.23 -8.58 -12.64
CA LEU A 125 -0.82 -8.74 -12.94
C LEU A 125 -0.33 -7.64 -13.89
N SER A 126 0.84 -7.07 -13.58
CA SER A 126 1.62 -6.30 -14.55
C SER A 126 2.30 -7.25 -15.54
N ARG A 127 2.68 -6.75 -16.72
CA ARG A 127 3.45 -7.53 -17.71
C ARG A 127 4.72 -8.15 -17.10
N GLU A 128 5.38 -7.44 -16.19
CA GLU A 128 6.57 -7.92 -15.50
C GLU A 128 6.25 -9.03 -14.50
N GLY A 129 5.13 -8.91 -13.78
CA GLY A 129 4.60 -9.95 -12.89
C GLY A 129 4.24 -11.24 -13.63
N GLU A 130 3.62 -11.13 -14.81
CA GLU A 130 3.32 -12.29 -15.67
C GLU A 130 4.62 -13.02 -16.09
N ILE A 131 5.64 -12.27 -16.51
CA ILE A 131 6.94 -12.83 -16.91
C ILE A 131 7.63 -13.50 -15.72
N ALA A 132 7.56 -12.90 -14.52
CA ALA A 132 8.15 -13.47 -13.32
C ALA A 132 7.49 -14.80 -12.94
N ILE A 133 6.16 -14.87 -13.01
CA ILE A 133 5.39 -16.10 -12.76
C ILE A 133 5.75 -17.16 -13.81
N ALA A 134 5.81 -16.80 -15.09
CA ALA A 134 6.17 -17.73 -16.16
C ALA A 134 7.56 -18.35 -15.93
N LYS A 135 8.57 -17.52 -15.61
CA LYS A 135 9.93 -18.01 -15.29
C LYS A 135 9.95 -18.92 -14.07
N ARG A 136 9.15 -18.61 -13.04
CA ARG A 136 9.04 -19.45 -11.85
C ARG A 136 8.41 -20.80 -12.15
N ILE A 137 7.39 -20.83 -13.00
CA ILE A 137 6.75 -22.08 -13.46
C ILE A 137 7.74 -22.92 -14.27
N GLU A 138 8.51 -22.29 -15.17
CA GLU A 138 9.52 -22.97 -15.97
C GLU A 138 10.65 -23.56 -15.11
N ALA A 139 11.19 -22.78 -14.16
CA ALA A 139 12.19 -23.26 -13.22
C ALA A 139 11.65 -24.39 -12.32
N GLY A 140 10.39 -24.31 -11.89
CA GLY A 140 9.73 -25.37 -11.13
C GLY A 140 9.57 -26.65 -11.95
N ARG A 141 9.23 -26.54 -13.24
CA ARG A 141 9.18 -27.67 -14.17
C ARG A 141 10.55 -28.33 -14.34
N GLU A 142 11.60 -27.54 -14.52
CA GLU A 142 12.97 -28.07 -14.65
C GLU A 142 13.41 -28.82 -13.38
N MET A 143 13.15 -28.24 -12.21
CA MET A 143 13.42 -28.89 -10.93
C MET A 143 12.64 -30.20 -10.75
N MET A 144 11.37 -30.23 -11.15
CA MET A 144 10.55 -31.44 -11.13
C MET A 144 11.14 -32.52 -12.03
N ILE A 145 11.50 -32.17 -13.26
CA ILE A 145 12.11 -33.11 -14.22
C ILE A 145 13.41 -33.67 -13.65
N GLY A 146 14.30 -32.82 -13.12
CA GLY A 146 15.54 -33.25 -12.47
C GLY A 146 15.28 -34.26 -11.34
N GLY A 147 14.35 -33.95 -10.43
CA GLY A 147 14.02 -34.86 -9.32
C GLY A 147 13.40 -36.19 -9.79
N ILE A 148 12.63 -36.19 -10.88
CA ILE A 148 12.08 -37.42 -11.47
C ILE A 148 13.21 -38.26 -12.09
N VAL A 149 14.16 -37.65 -12.80
CA VAL A 149 15.27 -38.34 -13.46
C VAL A 149 16.30 -38.89 -12.45
N ASP A 150 16.49 -38.22 -11.32
CA ASP A 150 17.37 -38.70 -10.23
C ASP A 150 16.85 -39.98 -9.56
N SER A 151 15.56 -40.28 -9.69
CA SER A 151 14.98 -41.51 -9.15
C SER A 151 15.41 -42.74 -9.95
N PRO A 152 16.04 -43.76 -9.33
CA PRO A 152 16.43 -44.99 -10.00
C PRO A 152 15.26 -45.75 -10.65
N MET A 153 14.04 -45.55 -10.14
CA MET A 153 12.84 -46.17 -10.70
C MET A 153 12.49 -45.60 -12.08
N THR A 154 12.64 -44.29 -12.25
CA THR A 154 12.39 -43.61 -13.53
C THR A 154 13.36 -44.10 -14.59
N ILE A 155 14.66 -44.21 -14.27
CA ILE A 155 15.68 -44.71 -15.19
C ILE A 155 15.35 -46.15 -15.64
N ARG A 156 14.92 -47.01 -14.72
CA ARG A 156 14.50 -48.38 -15.08
C ARG A 156 13.29 -48.40 -16.01
N ALA A 157 12.30 -47.55 -15.76
CA ALA A 157 11.13 -47.45 -16.63
C ALA A 157 11.52 -46.96 -18.04
N LEU A 158 12.41 -45.97 -18.14
CA LEU A 158 12.95 -45.49 -19.42
C LEU A 158 13.71 -46.59 -20.19
N LEU A 159 14.51 -47.40 -19.50
CA LEU A 159 15.19 -48.55 -20.12
C LEU A 159 14.19 -49.58 -20.64
N GLN A 160 13.13 -49.86 -19.88
CA GLN A 160 12.08 -50.77 -20.32
C GLN A 160 11.34 -50.25 -21.57
N TRP A 161 11.05 -48.95 -21.63
CA TRP A 161 10.45 -48.33 -22.82
C TRP A 161 11.38 -48.37 -24.03
N ARG A 162 12.68 -48.15 -23.82
CA ARG A 162 13.70 -48.29 -24.87
C ARG A 162 13.69 -49.70 -25.46
N ASP A 163 13.77 -50.73 -24.62
CA ASP A 163 13.82 -52.11 -25.09
C ASP A 163 12.51 -52.51 -25.81
N ALA A 164 11.36 -52.08 -25.30
CA ALA A 164 10.06 -52.30 -25.95
C ALA A 164 9.93 -51.59 -27.31
N LEU A 165 10.57 -50.43 -27.48
CA LEU A 165 10.63 -49.71 -28.75
C LEU A 165 11.54 -50.44 -29.75
N ASP A 166 12.70 -50.92 -29.31
CA ASP A 166 13.64 -51.69 -30.13
C ASP A 166 13.02 -53.03 -30.61
N GLU A 167 12.18 -53.66 -29.77
CA GLU A 167 11.44 -54.88 -30.09
C GLU A 167 10.16 -54.63 -30.93
N GLY A 168 9.78 -53.37 -31.15
CA GLY A 168 8.58 -52.99 -31.91
C GLY A 168 7.26 -53.24 -31.19
N LEU A 169 7.28 -53.40 -29.87
CA LEU A 169 6.10 -53.60 -29.01
C LEU A 169 5.39 -52.28 -28.66
N MET A 170 6.07 -51.15 -28.82
CA MET A 170 5.58 -49.81 -28.55
C MET A 170 5.98 -48.87 -29.69
N LEU A 171 5.15 -47.86 -29.98
CA LEU A 171 5.47 -46.85 -30.99
C LEU A 171 6.06 -45.61 -30.32
N LEU A 172 6.97 -44.92 -31.03
CA LEU A 172 7.63 -43.72 -30.51
C LEU A 172 6.63 -42.62 -30.10
N ARG A 173 5.53 -42.48 -30.86
CA ARG A 173 4.44 -41.52 -30.58
C ARG A 173 3.72 -41.77 -29.24
N ASP A 174 3.83 -42.98 -28.70
CA ASP A 174 3.21 -43.34 -27.42
C ASP A 174 4.09 -42.91 -26.23
N ILE A 175 5.36 -42.59 -26.50
CA ILE A 175 6.37 -42.17 -25.50
C ILE A 175 6.58 -40.66 -25.54
N ILE A 176 6.66 -40.08 -26.74
CA ILE A 176 6.90 -38.65 -26.94
C ILE A 176 5.80 -38.02 -27.79
N ASP A 177 5.47 -36.77 -27.46
CA ASP A 177 4.66 -35.94 -28.34
C ASP A 177 5.55 -35.42 -29.49
N LEU A 178 5.38 -35.98 -30.67
CA LEU A 178 6.18 -35.65 -31.85
C LEU A 178 5.93 -34.22 -32.34
N ASP A 179 4.70 -33.71 -32.20
CA ASP A 179 4.35 -32.39 -32.70
C ASP A 179 4.97 -31.30 -31.83
N ALA A 180 4.97 -31.49 -30.51
CA ALA A 180 5.57 -30.56 -29.56
C ALA A 180 7.11 -30.61 -29.52
N THR A 181 7.73 -31.72 -29.93
CA THR A 181 9.18 -31.91 -29.86
C THR A 181 9.91 -31.36 -31.10
N TYR A 182 9.23 -31.30 -32.25
CA TYR A 182 9.81 -30.87 -33.54
C TYR A 182 9.32 -29.50 -34.04
N SER A 183 8.45 -28.82 -33.28
CA SER A 183 8.04 -27.42 -33.51
C SER A 183 9.01 -26.44 -32.87
#